data_AF-A0AAF0LFK6-F1
#
_entry.id   AF-A0AAF0LFK6-F1
#
_cell.length_a   1.000
_cell.length_b   1.000
_cell.length_c   1.000
_cell.angle_alpha   90.00
_cell.angle_beta   90.00
_cell.angle_gamma   90.00
#
_symmetry.space_group_name_H-M   'P 1'
#
loop_
_entity.id
_entity.type
_entity.pdbx_description
1 polymer ?
#
loop_
_entity_poly.entity_id
_entity_poly.type
_entity_poly.pdbx_seq_one_letter_code
_entity_poly.pdbx_strand_id
1 'polypeptide(L)'
;MELDLLRTLPSSDQRVFLLGRITAETTSLDAALRFVHAALRGRHEIDAFLDAPRYITTIVKECKTLLGQREGIDDAGRRAVNATLTSANKLYTSRNRFIHDMLRADLLSEGWELAGLERQPDGEQNITATTFDGMVQLVEDLVGVTWRLRGAAFYILNGSWSGLATGTVEGQWDGSADYVG
;
A
#
# COMPACT_ATOMS: atom_id res chain seq x y z
N MET A 1 -1.10 -17.68 -8.02
CA MET A 1 -1.93 -18.01 -9.20
C MET A 1 -1.62 -16.97 -10.25
N GLU A 2 -1.32 -17.42 -11.47
CA GLU A 2 -1.08 -16.52 -12.60
C GLU A 2 -2.30 -15.65 -12.90
N LEU A 3 -2.06 -14.40 -13.30
CA LEU A 3 -3.11 -13.43 -13.55
C LEU A 3 -4.05 -13.89 -14.68
N ASP A 4 -3.50 -14.50 -15.72
CA ASP A 4 -4.28 -15.04 -16.84
C ASP A 4 -5.24 -16.14 -16.39
N LEU A 5 -4.81 -17.02 -15.48
CA LEU A 5 -5.68 -18.06 -14.95
C LEU A 5 -6.81 -17.44 -14.12
N LEU A 6 -6.50 -16.45 -13.28
CA LEU A 6 -7.49 -15.72 -12.50
C LEU A 6 -8.57 -15.09 -13.40
N ARG A 7 -8.19 -14.48 -14.53
CA ARG A 7 -9.15 -13.86 -15.49
C ARG A 7 -10.16 -14.85 -16.08
N THR A 8 -9.86 -16.14 -16.10
CA THR A 8 -10.77 -17.17 -16.64
C THR A 8 -11.82 -17.67 -15.63
N LEU A 9 -11.68 -17.32 -14.35
CA LEU A 9 -12.60 -17.78 -13.30
C LEU A 9 -13.94 -17.03 -13.35
N PRO A 10 -15.01 -17.57 -12.72
CA PRO A 10 -16.23 -16.81 -12.48
C PRO A 10 -15.97 -15.52 -11.69
N SER A 11 -16.74 -14.46 -11.97
CA SER A 11 -16.56 -13.14 -11.33
C SER A 11 -16.62 -13.17 -9.79
N SER A 12 -17.37 -14.10 -9.19
CA SER A 12 -17.40 -14.29 -7.73
C SER A 12 -16.03 -14.76 -7.20
N ASP A 13 -15.43 -15.73 -7.88
CA ASP A 13 -14.18 -16.36 -7.47
C ASP A 13 -13.02 -15.39 -7.68
N GLN A 14 -13.07 -14.61 -8.78
CA GLN A 14 -12.11 -13.56 -9.03
C GLN A 14 -12.12 -12.49 -7.91
N ARG A 15 -13.32 -12.05 -7.50
CA ARG A 15 -13.50 -11.09 -6.39
C ARG A 15 -12.94 -11.61 -5.08
N VAL A 16 -13.31 -12.83 -4.69
CA VAL A 16 -12.81 -13.46 -3.45
C VAL A 16 -11.29 -13.58 -3.46
N PHE A 17 -10.72 -14.01 -4.59
CA PHE A 17 -9.27 -14.12 -4.70
C PHE A 17 -8.57 -12.76 -4.58
N LEU A 18 -9.05 -11.75 -5.32
CA LEU A 18 -8.46 -10.40 -5.30
C LEU A 18 -8.56 -9.74 -3.92
N LEU A 19 -9.66 -9.95 -3.19
CA LEU A 19 -9.76 -9.51 -1.79
C LEU A 19 -8.74 -10.17 -0.88
N GLY A 20 -8.56 -11.49 -1.03
CA GLY A 20 -7.55 -12.23 -0.28
C GLY A 20 -6.16 -11.66 -0.56
N ARG A 21 -5.86 -11.38 -1.84
CA ARG A 21 -4.59 -10.79 -2.25
C ARG A 21 -4.39 -9.38 -1.70
N ILE A 22 -5.37 -8.49 -1.83
CA ILE A 22 -5.32 -7.13 -1.26
C ILE A 22 -5.12 -7.17 0.26
N THR A 23 -5.80 -8.10 0.94
CA THR A 23 -5.65 -8.27 2.39
C THR A 23 -4.24 -8.69 2.75
N ALA A 24 -3.69 -9.70 2.06
CA ALA A 24 -2.32 -10.17 2.27
C ALA A 24 -1.29 -9.06 2.02
N GLU A 25 -1.40 -8.32 0.91
CA GLU A 25 -0.46 -7.22 0.62
C GLU A 25 -0.63 -6.03 1.56
N THR A 26 -1.84 -5.78 2.08
CA THR A 26 -2.02 -4.79 3.15
C THR A 26 -1.30 -5.21 4.43
N THR A 27 -1.31 -6.50 4.78
CA THR A 27 -0.56 -7.00 5.94
C THR A 27 0.94 -6.84 5.74
N SER A 28 1.45 -7.12 4.53
CA SER A 28 2.84 -6.85 4.18
C SER A 28 3.20 -5.37 4.29
N LEU A 29 2.30 -4.48 3.85
CA LEU A 29 2.45 -3.02 3.99
C LEU A 29 2.52 -2.60 5.46
N ASP A 30 1.63 -3.11 6.32
CA ASP A 30 1.65 -2.81 7.77
C ASP A 30 2.98 -3.24 8.41
N ALA A 31 3.44 -4.45 8.12
CA ALA A 31 4.72 -4.95 8.61
C ALA A 31 5.89 -4.06 8.17
N ALA A 32 5.90 -3.62 6.90
CA ALA A 32 6.93 -2.72 6.40
C ALA A 32 6.87 -1.33 7.05
N LEU A 33 5.67 -0.80 7.34
CA LEU A 33 5.50 0.46 8.09
C LEU A 33 6.02 0.35 9.52
N ARG A 34 5.75 -0.76 10.21
CA ARG A 34 6.29 -1.04 11.55
C ARG A 34 7.82 -1.10 11.52
N PHE A 35 8.39 -1.67 10.46
CA PHE A 35 9.83 -1.70 10.29
C PHE A 35 10.41 -0.28 10.07
N VAL A 36 9.79 0.56 9.25
CA VAL A 36 10.21 1.97 9.10
C VAL A 36 10.11 2.72 10.44
N HIS A 37 9.05 2.48 11.22
CA HIS A 37 8.88 3.10 12.53
C HIS A 37 9.99 2.72 13.51
N ALA A 38 10.34 1.43 13.57
CA ALA A 38 11.47 0.95 14.37
C ALA A 38 12.80 1.52 13.87
N ALA A 39 13.02 1.54 12.55
CA ALA A 39 14.22 2.08 11.92
C ALA A 39 14.46 3.56 12.26
N LEU A 40 13.41 4.37 12.24
CA LEU A 40 13.46 5.78 12.63
C LEU A 40 13.87 5.98 14.10
N ARG A 41 13.61 4.99 14.95
CA ARG A 41 14.06 4.92 16.35
C ARG A 41 15.45 4.28 16.50
N GLY A 42 16.09 3.89 15.40
CA GLY A 42 17.39 3.21 15.39
C GLY A 42 17.32 1.74 15.83
N ARG A 43 16.14 1.11 15.76
CA ARG A 43 15.88 -0.27 16.21
C ARG A 43 15.47 -1.16 15.04
N HIS A 44 15.73 -2.46 15.14
CA HIS A 44 15.43 -3.42 14.07
C HIS A 44 15.05 -4.82 14.58
N GLU A 45 15.04 -5.00 15.88
CA GLU A 45 14.58 -6.21 16.56
C GLU A 45 13.04 -6.32 16.56
N ILE A 46 12.53 -7.55 16.63
CA ILE A 46 11.09 -7.86 16.53
C ILE A 46 10.27 -7.09 17.57
N ASP A 47 10.78 -6.96 18.80
CA ASP A 47 10.08 -6.26 19.88
C ASP A 47 9.84 -4.77 19.54
N ALA A 48 10.73 -4.15 18.77
CA ALA A 48 10.57 -2.75 18.36
C ALA A 48 9.35 -2.56 17.43
N PHE A 49 8.90 -3.61 16.73
CA PHE A 49 7.73 -3.54 15.85
C PHE A 49 6.42 -3.50 16.65
N LEU A 50 6.44 -3.97 17.89
CA LEU A 50 5.30 -3.95 18.82
C LEU A 50 5.06 -2.55 19.38
N ASP A 51 6.10 -1.71 19.43
CA ASP A 51 6.01 -0.31 19.88
C ASP A 51 5.36 0.61 18.85
N ALA A 52 5.13 0.12 17.62
CA ALA A 52 4.45 0.85 16.59
C ALA A 52 2.93 0.93 16.87
N PRO A 53 2.28 2.08 16.59
CA PRO A 53 0.84 2.23 16.73
C PRO A 53 0.05 1.12 16.03
N ARG A 54 -1.21 0.93 16.45
CA ARG A 54 -2.08 -0.11 15.87
C ARG A 54 -2.65 0.27 14.51
N TYR A 55 -2.83 1.56 14.23
CA TYR A 55 -3.50 2.03 13.02
C TYR A 55 -2.49 2.60 12.02
N ILE A 56 -2.54 2.15 10.76
CA ILE A 56 -1.63 2.59 9.69
C ILE A 56 -1.56 4.11 9.57
N THR A 57 -2.70 4.80 9.62
CA THR A 57 -2.76 6.28 9.55
C THR A 57 -1.98 6.94 10.70
N THR A 58 -2.05 6.36 11.90
CA THR A 58 -1.28 6.81 13.07
C THR A 58 0.20 6.49 12.93
N ILE A 59 0.56 5.26 12.50
CA ILE A 59 1.97 4.87 12.26
C ILE A 59 2.61 5.82 11.24
N VAL A 60 1.94 6.10 10.13
CA VAL A 60 2.45 7.01 9.09
C VAL A 60 2.67 8.41 9.65
N LYS A 61 1.72 8.94 10.42
CA LYS A 61 1.85 10.26 11.04
C LYS A 61 3.07 10.31 11.97
N GLU A 62 3.23 9.31 12.83
CA GLU A 62 4.38 9.22 13.74
C GLU A 62 5.71 9.06 12.97
N CYS A 63 5.75 8.22 11.93
CA CYS A 63 6.94 8.07 11.10
C CYS A 63 7.35 9.39 10.47
N LYS A 64 6.38 10.19 9.97
CA LYS A 64 6.68 11.53 9.42
C LYS A 64 7.25 12.47 10.48
N THR A 65 6.72 12.45 11.70
CA THR A 65 7.26 13.24 12.82
C THR A 65 8.68 12.80 13.19
N LEU A 66 8.92 11.50 13.36
CA LEU A 66 10.23 10.94 13.69
C LEU A 66 11.25 11.21 12.58
N LEU A 67 10.86 11.07 11.32
CA LEU A 67 11.69 11.40 10.16
C LEU A 67 12.13 12.86 10.18
N GLY A 68 11.25 13.77 10.59
CA GLY A 68 11.57 15.19 10.77
C GLY A 68 12.65 15.46 11.82
N GLN A 69 12.76 14.59 12.84
CA GLN A 69 13.68 14.74 13.97
C GLN A 69 14.98 13.94 13.79
N ARG A 70 15.02 12.99 12.85
CA ARG A 70 16.16 12.11 12.65
C ARG A 70 17.34 12.84 12.04
N GLU A 71 18.49 12.80 12.71
CA GLU A 71 19.77 13.22 12.15
C GLU A 71 20.40 12.11 11.28
N GLY A 72 21.32 12.49 10.38
CA GLY A 72 22.04 11.54 9.53
C GLY A 72 21.33 11.08 8.25
N ILE A 73 20.12 11.59 7.98
CA ILE A 73 19.42 11.40 6.70
C ILE A 73 19.48 12.71 5.92
N ASP A 74 20.01 12.66 4.71
CA ASP A 74 20.06 13.81 3.81
C ASP A 74 18.66 14.26 3.35
N ASP A 75 18.57 15.47 2.78
CA ASP A 75 17.28 16.03 2.37
C ASP A 75 16.60 15.24 1.25
N ALA A 76 17.36 14.59 0.37
CA ALA A 76 16.81 13.81 -0.73
C ALA A 76 16.15 12.53 -0.19
N GLY A 77 16.86 11.80 0.67
CA GLY A 77 16.35 10.65 1.40
C GLY A 77 15.13 11.00 2.24
N ARG A 78 15.17 12.13 2.97
CA ARG A 78 14.02 12.61 3.75
C ARG A 78 12.78 12.84 2.89
N ARG A 79 12.94 13.50 1.73
CA ARG A 79 11.83 13.69 0.78
C ARG A 79 11.32 12.35 0.24
N ALA A 80 12.20 11.44 -0.13
CA ALA A 80 11.83 10.16 -0.72
C ALA A 80 11.10 9.23 0.28
N VAL A 81 11.59 9.15 1.52
CA VAL A 81 10.92 8.40 2.59
C VAL A 81 9.55 9.01 2.90
N ASN A 82 9.45 10.34 3.02
CA ASN A 82 8.17 11.02 3.25
C ASN A 82 7.18 10.80 2.09
N ALA A 83 7.65 10.80 0.85
CA ALA A 83 6.83 10.48 -0.32
C ALA A 83 6.31 9.04 -0.24
N THR A 84 7.18 8.08 0.09
CA THR A 84 6.81 6.67 0.28
C THR A 84 5.76 6.49 1.37
N LEU A 85 5.93 7.13 2.54
CA LEU A 85 4.94 7.13 3.63
C LEU A 85 3.60 7.74 3.20
N THR A 86 3.63 8.77 2.35
CA THR A 86 2.43 9.39 1.80
C THR A 86 1.70 8.46 0.84
N SER A 87 2.44 7.78 -0.05
CA SER A 87 1.89 6.77 -0.96
C SER A 87 1.27 5.60 -0.19
N ALA A 88 1.94 5.10 0.85
CA ALA A 88 1.40 4.03 1.70
C ALA A 88 0.04 4.41 2.32
N ASN A 89 -0.08 5.62 2.87
CA ASN A 89 -1.34 6.10 3.43
C ASN A 89 -2.44 6.29 2.38
N LYS A 90 -2.07 6.79 1.20
CA LYS A 90 -3.00 6.93 0.07
C LYS A 90 -3.54 5.56 -0.36
N LEU A 91 -2.66 4.58 -0.58
CA LEU A 91 -3.04 3.23 -0.99
C LEU A 91 -3.90 2.52 0.06
N TYR A 92 -3.57 2.65 1.34
CA TYR A 92 -4.41 2.12 2.42
C TYR A 92 -5.83 2.72 2.41
N THR A 93 -5.94 4.02 2.10
CA THR A 93 -7.23 4.71 1.98
C THR A 93 -8.00 4.24 0.76
N SER A 94 -7.36 4.14 -0.40
CA SER A 94 -7.93 3.57 -1.63
C SER A 94 -8.42 2.15 -1.41
N ARG A 95 -7.63 1.29 -0.77
CA ARG A 95 -8.00 -0.08 -0.42
C ARG A 95 -9.27 -0.15 0.41
N ASN A 96 -9.43 0.70 1.43
CA ASN A 96 -10.65 0.72 2.23
C ASN A 96 -11.87 1.06 1.36
N ARG A 97 -11.75 2.02 0.45
CA ARG A 97 -12.81 2.34 -0.51
C ARG A 97 -13.16 1.12 -1.38
N PHE A 98 -12.17 0.46 -1.99
CA PHE A 98 -12.40 -0.74 -2.82
C PHE A 98 -13.11 -1.87 -2.06
N ILE A 99 -12.72 -2.14 -0.81
CA ILE A 99 -13.38 -3.16 0.01
C ILE A 99 -14.83 -2.75 0.33
N HIS A 100 -15.08 -1.48 0.66
CA HIS A 100 -16.43 -1.00 0.92
C HIS A 100 -17.32 -1.06 -0.34
N ASP A 101 -16.81 -0.62 -1.48
CA ASP A 101 -17.52 -0.63 -2.77
C ASP A 101 -17.88 -2.08 -3.17
N MET A 102 -16.99 -3.03 -2.89
CA MET A 102 -17.19 -4.42 -3.27
C MET A 102 -18.04 -5.23 -2.26
N LEU A 103 -17.99 -4.94 -0.96
CA LEU A 103 -18.97 -5.48 0.00
C LEU A 103 -20.40 -5.04 -0.36
N ARG A 104 -20.54 -3.83 -0.91
CA ARG A 104 -21.80 -3.35 -1.45
C ARG A 104 -22.19 -4.07 -2.75
N ALA A 105 -21.21 -4.50 -3.55
CA ALA A 105 -21.46 -5.26 -4.77
C ALA A 105 -22.00 -6.66 -4.51
N ASP A 106 -21.47 -7.35 -3.50
CA ASP A 106 -21.99 -8.65 -3.07
C ASP A 106 -23.48 -8.57 -2.64
N LEU A 107 -23.93 -7.39 -2.21
CA LEU A 107 -25.32 -7.13 -1.83
C LEU A 107 -26.23 -6.72 -3.00
N LEU A 108 -25.69 -6.22 -4.13
CA LEU A 108 -26.46 -5.49 -5.14
C LEU A 108 -26.22 -5.89 -6.61
N SER A 109 -25.17 -6.66 -6.94
CA SER A 109 -24.82 -7.00 -8.33
C SER A 109 -24.07 -8.33 -8.49
N GLU A 110 -24.42 -9.08 -9.53
CA GLU A 110 -23.71 -10.29 -9.95
C GLU A 110 -22.45 -10.00 -10.81
N GLY A 111 -22.28 -8.76 -11.30
CA GLY A 111 -21.16 -8.34 -12.16
C GLY A 111 -20.03 -7.59 -11.43
N TRP A 112 -18.90 -7.38 -12.13
CA TRP A 112 -17.78 -6.57 -11.65
C TRP A 112 -18.14 -5.09 -11.50
N GLU A 113 -19.07 -4.60 -12.32
CA GLU A 113 -19.40 -3.19 -12.38
C GLU A 113 -20.41 -2.82 -11.29
N LEU A 114 -19.98 -1.97 -10.37
CA LEU A 114 -20.88 -1.11 -9.63
C LEU A 114 -20.34 0.31 -9.55
N ALA A 115 -21.30 1.22 -9.70
CA ALA A 115 -21.08 2.62 -9.58
C ALA A 115 -20.78 3.01 -8.13
N GLY A 116 -19.61 3.60 -7.86
CA GLY A 116 -19.34 4.24 -6.58
C GLY A 116 -20.39 5.33 -6.32
N LEU A 117 -21.12 5.22 -5.22
CA LEU A 117 -22.18 6.17 -4.83
C LEU A 117 -21.67 7.05 -3.70
N GLU A 118 -20.79 8.00 -4.02
CA GLU A 118 -20.55 9.17 -3.17
C GLU A 118 -21.56 10.25 -3.53
N ARG A 119 -22.23 10.81 -2.52
CA ARG A 119 -23.20 11.89 -2.72
C ARG A 119 -22.45 13.21 -2.84
N GLN A 120 -22.24 13.69 -4.08
CA GLN A 120 -21.73 15.04 -4.31
C GLN A 120 -22.86 16.08 -4.08
N PRO A 121 -22.56 17.29 -3.55
CA PRO A 121 -23.57 18.31 -3.24
C PRO A 121 -24.37 18.84 -4.44
N ASP A 122 -23.86 18.63 -5.65
CA ASP A 122 -24.30 19.20 -6.93
C ASP A 122 -24.90 18.17 -7.91
N GLY A 123 -24.92 16.88 -7.56
CA GLY A 123 -25.67 15.85 -8.27
C GLY A 123 -24.96 15.17 -9.45
N GLU A 124 -23.77 15.61 -9.86
CA GLU A 124 -22.95 14.87 -10.82
C GLU A 124 -22.16 13.76 -10.10
N GLN A 125 -22.51 12.50 -10.39
CA GLN A 125 -21.83 11.33 -9.84
C GLN A 125 -20.59 11.01 -10.68
N ASN A 126 -19.41 11.37 -10.19
CA ASN A 126 -18.15 10.84 -10.72
C ASN A 126 -17.97 9.40 -10.24
N ILE A 127 -18.65 8.50 -10.93
CA ILE A 127 -18.60 7.07 -10.68
C ILE A 127 -17.21 6.54 -11.08
N THR A 128 -16.39 6.18 -10.09
CA THR A 128 -15.23 5.30 -10.35
C THR A 128 -15.67 3.87 -10.08
N ALA A 129 -15.94 3.11 -11.14
CA ALA A 129 -16.30 1.71 -11.02
C ALA A 129 -15.10 0.92 -10.45
N THR A 130 -15.37 0.03 -9.49
CA THR A 130 -14.37 -0.98 -9.09
C THR A 130 -14.28 -2.01 -10.21
N THR A 131 -13.11 -2.17 -10.83
CA THR A 131 -12.89 -3.13 -11.91
C THR A 131 -11.85 -4.17 -11.50
N PHE A 132 -11.85 -5.31 -12.20
CA PHE A 132 -10.81 -6.33 -12.07
C PHE A 132 -9.41 -5.71 -12.19
N ASP A 133 -9.16 -4.98 -13.28
CA ASP A 133 -7.86 -4.37 -13.54
C ASP A 133 -7.49 -3.31 -12.49
N GLY A 134 -8.48 -2.56 -11.98
CA GLY A 134 -8.25 -1.60 -10.89
C GLY A 134 -7.82 -2.26 -9.59
N MET A 135 -8.34 -3.45 -9.28
CA MET A 135 -7.90 -4.22 -8.11
C MET A 135 -6.52 -4.85 -8.30
N VAL A 136 -6.20 -5.31 -9.51
CA VAL A 136 -4.86 -5.81 -9.85
C VAL A 136 -3.84 -4.68 -9.71
N GLN A 137 -4.11 -3.50 -10.28
CA GLN A 137 -3.24 -2.34 -10.13
C GLN A 137 -3.06 -1.95 -8.66
N LEU A 138 -4.13 -1.99 -7.84
CA LEU A 138 -4.02 -1.74 -6.40
C LEU A 138 -3.08 -2.75 -5.72
N VAL A 139 -3.11 -4.04 -6.10
CA VAL A 139 -2.20 -5.06 -5.57
C VAL A 139 -0.76 -4.73 -5.95
N GLU A 140 -0.50 -4.44 -7.22
CA GLU A 140 0.83 -4.08 -7.74
C GLU A 140 1.37 -2.80 -7.05
N ASP A 141 0.54 -1.78 -6.89
CA ASP A 141 0.89 -0.55 -6.18
C ASP A 141 1.22 -0.82 -4.70
N LEU A 142 0.44 -1.68 -4.02
CA LEU A 142 0.70 -2.10 -2.64
C LEU A 142 2.04 -2.83 -2.53
N VAL A 143 2.34 -3.73 -3.47
CA VAL A 143 3.63 -4.45 -3.53
C VAL A 143 4.78 -3.45 -3.72
N GLY A 144 4.69 -2.57 -4.71
CA GLY A 144 5.73 -1.59 -5.01
C GLY A 144 6.02 -0.66 -3.82
N VAL A 145 4.99 -0.11 -3.20
CA VAL A 145 5.16 0.73 -2.01
C VAL A 145 5.70 -0.06 -0.81
N THR A 146 5.31 -1.32 -0.64
CA THR A 146 5.86 -2.20 0.41
C THR A 146 7.37 -2.38 0.23
N TRP A 147 7.83 -2.62 -0.99
CA TRP A 147 9.27 -2.71 -1.29
C TRP A 147 10.01 -1.40 -1.04
N ARG A 148 9.41 -0.26 -1.39
CA ARG A 148 9.98 1.06 -1.08
C ARG A 148 10.07 1.33 0.42
N LEU A 149 9.08 0.90 1.20
CA LEU A 149 9.12 1.01 2.67
C LEU A 149 10.24 0.15 3.28
N ARG A 150 10.44 -1.07 2.76
CA ARG A 150 11.57 -1.92 3.17
C ARG A 150 12.91 -1.24 2.83
N GLY A 151 13.04 -0.72 1.61
CA GLY A 151 14.19 0.08 1.19
C GLY A 151 14.43 1.30 2.10
N ALA A 152 13.37 2.04 2.42
CA ALA A 152 13.43 3.17 3.33
C ALA A 152 13.94 2.77 4.73
N ALA A 153 13.43 1.68 5.31
CA ALA A 153 13.86 1.22 6.62
C ALA A 153 15.36 0.86 6.65
N PHE A 154 15.86 0.12 5.65
CA PHE A 154 17.28 -0.19 5.53
C PHE A 154 18.13 1.06 5.30
N TYR A 155 17.68 1.96 4.43
CA TYR A 155 18.35 3.22 4.18
C TYR A 155 18.45 4.09 5.44
N ILE A 156 17.38 4.16 6.26
CA ILE A 156 17.39 4.87 7.55
C ILE A 156 18.38 4.25 8.54
N LEU A 157 18.46 2.91 8.59
CA LEU A 157 19.29 2.21 9.57
C LEU A 157 20.79 2.30 9.27
N ASN A 158 21.16 2.13 8.00
CA ASN A 158 22.57 1.94 7.63
C ASN A 158 22.94 2.49 6.24
N GLY A 159 22.05 3.27 5.60
CA GLY A 159 22.28 3.84 4.28
C GLY A 159 22.22 2.83 3.12
N SER A 160 21.91 1.57 3.38
CA SER A 160 21.78 0.55 2.32
C SER A 160 20.45 0.66 1.57
N TRP A 161 20.37 0.03 0.41
CA TRP A 161 19.16 -0.02 -0.42
C TRP A 161 18.64 1.37 -0.84
N SER A 162 19.56 2.35 -0.97
CA SER A 162 19.25 3.71 -1.39
C SER A 162 18.44 3.74 -2.70
N GLY A 163 18.78 2.88 -3.67
CA GLY A 163 18.01 2.73 -4.91
C GLY A 163 16.51 2.50 -4.67
N LEU A 164 16.15 1.58 -3.77
CA LEU A 164 14.74 1.32 -3.43
C LEU A 164 14.11 2.44 -2.60
N ALA A 165 14.90 3.12 -1.74
CA ALA A 165 14.41 4.20 -0.90
C ALA A 165 14.13 5.49 -1.71
N THR A 166 14.98 5.79 -2.70
CA THR A 166 14.98 7.07 -3.43
C THR A 166 14.52 6.98 -4.87
N GLY A 167 14.53 5.80 -5.48
CA GLY A 167 14.13 5.60 -6.87
C GLY A 167 12.68 5.18 -7.06
N THR A 168 12.36 4.81 -8.29
CA THR A 168 11.04 4.30 -8.69
C THR A 168 11.04 2.78 -8.62
N VAL A 169 9.99 2.22 -8.02
CA VAL A 169 9.82 0.78 -7.84
C VAL A 169 8.41 0.44 -8.26
N GLU A 170 8.30 -0.50 -9.19
CA GLU A 170 7.04 -1.04 -9.67
C GLU A 170 6.83 -2.42 -9.06
N GLY A 171 5.69 -2.63 -8.41
CA GLY A 171 5.35 -3.94 -7.86
C GLY A 171 4.77 -4.83 -8.94
N GLN A 172 5.05 -6.12 -8.84
CA GLN A 172 4.54 -7.12 -9.76
C GLN A 172 3.44 -7.95 -9.09
N TRP A 173 2.56 -8.51 -9.92
CA TRP A 173 1.44 -9.36 -9.46
C TRP A 173 1.91 -10.54 -8.57
N ASP A 174 3.09 -11.09 -8.85
CA ASP A 174 3.66 -12.21 -8.08
C ASP A 174 4.19 -11.80 -6.69
N GLY A 175 4.27 -10.50 -6.40
CA GLY A 175 4.78 -9.94 -5.15
C GLY A 175 6.26 -9.51 -5.21
N SER A 176 6.94 -9.72 -6.35
CA SER A 176 8.24 -9.14 -6.62
C SER A 176 8.11 -7.64 -6.96
N ALA A 177 9.24 -6.96 -7.11
CA ALA A 177 9.24 -5.59 -7.56
C ALA A 177 10.47 -5.31 -8.41
N ASP A 178 10.27 -4.48 -9.43
CA ASP A 178 11.31 -4.05 -10.35
C ASP A 178 11.77 -2.64 -10.01
N TYR A 179 13.07 -2.44 -10.10
CA TYR A 179 13.66 -1.12 -10.02
C TYR A 179 13.63 -0.46 -11.40
N VAL A 180 12.89 0.65 -11.50
CA VAL A 180 12.77 1.43 -12.74
C VAL A 180 13.69 2.64 -12.58
N GLY A 181 14.95 2.45 -12.97
CA GLY A 181 16.02 3.43 -12.89
C GLY A 181 16.07 4.38 -14.07
#